data_AF-A0A5K1BM75-F1
#
_entry.id   AF-A0A5K1BM75-F1
#
_cell.length_a   1.000
_cell.length_b   1.000
_cell.length_c   1.000
_cell.angle_alpha   90.00
_cell.angle_beta   90.00
_cell.angle_gamma   90.00
#
_symmetry.space_group_name_H-M   'P 1'
#
loop_
_entity.id
_entity.type
_entity.pdbx_description
1 polymer ?
#
loop_
_entity_poly.entity_id
_entity_poly.type
_entity_poly.pdbx_seq_one_letter_code
_entity_poly.pdbx_strand_id
1 'polypeptide(L)'
;WHKDWEWESPSIAADFDWKQIAEPVMRVYTEATDGSSMEIKESALVWHHQDADPDFGSCQAKELLDHLESVLANEPVMVKRGQFIVEVKPQ
;
A
#
# COMPACT_ATOMS: atom_id res chain seq x y z
N TRP A 1 20.47 -31.70 -0.74
CA TRP A 1 19.95 -30.45 -0.14
C TRP A 1 19.70 -29.51 -1.30
N HIS A 2 18.44 -29.26 -1.66
CA HIS A 2 18.13 -28.44 -2.81
C HIS A 2 18.25 -26.97 -2.40
N LYS A 3 19.25 -26.32 -3.00
CA LYS A 3 19.51 -24.90 -2.93
C LYS A 3 19.16 -24.37 -4.31
N ASP A 4 17.91 -23.95 -4.44
CA ASP A 4 17.36 -23.25 -5.58
C ASP A 4 16.46 -22.21 -4.91
N TRP A 5 16.68 -20.91 -5.04
CA TRP A 5 16.47 -20.24 -6.31
C TRP A 5 16.81 -18.75 -6.16
N GLU A 6 17.86 -18.33 -6.84
CA GLU A 6 18.19 -16.94 -7.13
C GLU A 6 17.22 -16.43 -8.21
N TRP A 7 16.41 -15.43 -7.89
CA TRP A 7 16.01 -14.44 -8.89
C TRP A 7 16.51 -13.08 -8.43
N GLU A 8 17.75 -12.78 -8.77
CA GLU A 8 18.10 -11.41 -9.11
C GLU A 8 17.33 -11.05 -10.38
N SER A 9 16.38 -10.12 -10.29
CA SER A 9 15.85 -9.40 -11.44
C SER A 9 16.39 -7.97 -11.40
N PRO A 10 17.56 -7.70 -12.01
CA PRO A 10 18.12 -6.36 -12.03
C PRO A 10 17.57 -5.59 -13.24
N SER A 11 16.36 -5.01 -13.18
CA SER A 11 15.93 -3.99 -14.18
C SER A 11 14.61 -3.20 -13.96
N ILE A 12 13.81 -3.43 -12.90
CA ILE A 12 12.56 -2.64 -12.66
C ILE A 12 12.55 -2.00 -11.26
N ALA A 13 13.71 -1.79 -10.65
CA ALA A 13 13.81 -1.31 -9.26
C ALA A 13 13.48 0.19 -9.10
N ALA A 14 13.80 1.02 -10.09
CA ALA A 14 13.74 2.48 -9.92
C ALA A 14 12.30 3.06 -9.93
N ASP A 15 11.36 2.45 -10.65
CA ASP A 15 9.96 2.95 -10.76
C ASP A 15 9.03 2.43 -9.65
N PHE A 16 9.47 1.42 -8.89
CA PHE A 16 8.66 0.75 -7.86
C PHE A 16 9.29 0.74 -6.47
N ASP A 17 10.35 1.52 -6.25
CA ASP A 17 10.98 1.67 -4.93
C ASP A 17 9.95 2.11 -3.87
N TRP A 18 9.11 3.09 -4.23
CA TRP A 18 7.99 3.54 -3.40
C TRP A 18 6.97 2.43 -3.09
N LYS A 19 6.75 1.46 -3.97
CA LYS A 19 5.84 0.32 -3.69
C LYS A 19 6.44 -0.61 -2.64
N GLN A 20 7.75 -0.79 -2.63
CA GLN A 20 8.43 -1.59 -1.61
C GLN A 20 8.32 -0.96 -0.22
N ILE A 21 8.14 0.36 -0.15
CA ILE A 21 7.90 1.11 1.09
C ILE A 21 6.39 1.08 1.46
N ALA A 22 5.50 1.32 0.50
CA ALA A 22 4.07 1.45 0.73
C ALA A 22 3.36 0.10 1.00
N GLU A 23 3.76 -0.97 0.32
CA GLU A 23 3.18 -2.31 0.46
C GLU A 23 3.22 -2.84 1.91
N PRO A 24 4.37 -2.86 2.62
CA PRO A 24 4.41 -3.36 3.99
C PRO A 24 3.55 -2.51 4.93
N VAL A 25 3.47 -1.19 4.70
CA VAL A 25 2.58 -0.32 5.46
C VAL A 25 1.13 -0.72 5.23
N MET A 26 0.66 -0.77 3.98
CA MET A 26 -0.73 -1.17 3.67
C MET A 26 -1.06 -2.58 4.15
N ARG A 27 -0.11 -3.52 4.10
CA ARG A 27 -0.30 -4.89 4.59
C ARG A 27 -0.64 -4.92 6.09
N VAL A 28 0.06 -4.13 6.91
CA VAL A 28 -0.23 -4.04 8.36
C VAL A 28 -1.67 -3.59 8.62
N TYR A 29 -2.16 -2.57 7.89
CA TYR A 29 -3.54 -2.11 8.05
C TYR A 29 -4.55 -3.11 7.50
N THR A 30 -4.17 -3.89 6.48
CA THR A 30 -4.99 -4.99 5.95
C THR A 30 -5.16 -6.09 6.99
N GLU A 31 -4.06 -6.51 7.64
CA GLU A 31 -4.09 -7.53 8.70
C GLU A 31 -4.79 -7.06 9.97
N ALA A 32 -4.71 -5.75 10.28
CA ALA A 32 -5.34 -5.16 11.45
C ALA A 32 -6.82 -4.81 11.27
N THR A 33 -7.34 -4.82 10.04
CA THR A 33 -8.70 -4.38 9.72
C THR A 33 -9.46 -5.50 9.03
N ASP A 34 -10.31 -6.20 9.79
CA ASP A 34 -11.18 -7.24 9.24
C ASP A 34 -12.14 -6.66 8.18
N GLY A 35 -12.35 -7.40 7.09
CA GLY A 35 -13.12 -6.91 5.93
C GLY A 35 -12.37 -5.92 5.04
N SER A 36 -11.10 -5.59 5.32
CA SER A 36 -10.27 -4.82 4.41
C SER A 36 -9.47 -5.71 3.44
N SER A 37 -9.03 -5.12 2.33
CA SER A 37 -8.18 -5.80 1.36
C SER A 37 -7.22 -4.84 0.69
N MET A 38 -6.11 -5.36 0.17
CA MET A 38 -5.13 -4.60 -0.59
C MET A 38 -5.06 -5.12 -2.02
N GLU A 39 -5.04 -4.21 -2.98
CA GLU A 39 -4.92 -4.47 -4.41
C GLU A 39 -3.63 -3.87 -4.94
N ILE A 40 -2.79 -4.71 -5.55
CA ILE A 40 -1.52 -4.31 -6.17
C ILE A 40 -1.74 -4.16 -7.67
N LYS A 41 -1.63 -2.94 -8.19
CA LYS A 41 -1.72 -2.64 -9.63
C LYS A 41 -0.33 -2.41 -10.22
N GLU A 42 -0.27 -2.39 -11.56
CA GLU A 42 0.96 -2.06 -12.29
C GLU A 42 1.50 -0.68 -11.93
N SER A 43 0.65 0.33 -11.68
CA SER A 43 1.10 1.70 -11.38
C SER A 43 0.48 2.30 -10.11
N ALA A 44 -0.17 1.48 -9.28
CA ALA A 44 -0.81 1.96 -8.05
C ALA A 44 -0.84 0.86 -6.98
N LEU A 45 -1.02 1.27 -5.73
CA LEU A 45 -1.40 0.41 -4.62
C LEU A 45 -2.71 0.95 -4.06
N VAL A 46 -3.68 0.08 -3.83
CA VAL A 46 -5.00 0.49 -3.32
C VAL A 46 -5.35 -0.37 -2.12
N TRP A 47 -5.71 0.27 -1.02
CA TRP A 47 -6.31 -0.38 0.13
C TRP A 47 -7.81 -0.11 0.15
N HIS A 48 -8.61 -1.16 0.32
CA HIS A 48 -10.06 -1.14 0.31
C HIS A 48 -10.57 -1.47 1.70
N HIS A 49 -11.56 -0.71 2.16
CA HIS A 49 -12.20 -0.92 3.47
C HIS A 49 -13.73 -0.88 3.38
N GLN A 50 -14.28 -1.21 2.20
CA GLN A 50 -15.73 -1.18 1.96
C GLN A 50 -16.47 -2.23 2.78
N ASP A 51 -15.88 -3.41 2.96
CA ASP A 51 -16.47 -4.51 3.73
C ASP A 51 -16.04 -4.50 5.21
N ALA A 52 -15.21 -3.55 5.61
CA ALA A 52 -14.86 -3.29 7.01
C ALA A 52 -15.98 -2.51 7.71
N ASP A 53 -15.96 -2.50 9.04
CA ASP A 53 -16.83 -1.61 9.83
C ASP A 53 -16.64 -0.14 9.38
N PRO A 54 -17.72 0.62 9.11
CA PRO A 54 -17.60 1.96 8.52
C PRO A 54 -16.84 2.97 9.38
N ASP A 55 -17.05 2.94 10.70
CA ASP A 55 -16.42 3.86 11.63
C ASP A 55 -14.95 3.48 11.81
N PHE A 56 -14.67 2.18 12.03
CA PHE A 56 -13.31 1.67 12.19
C PHE A 56 -12.48 1.79 10.90
N GLY A 57 -13.04 1.38 9.76
CA GLY A 57 -12.40 1.47 8.44
C GLY A 57 -12.11 2.92 8.04
N SER A 58 -13.01 3.87 8.35
CA SER A 58 -12.77 5.30 8.15
C SER A 58 -11.63 5.84 9.02
N CYS A 59 -11.54 5.38 10.28
CA CYS A 59 -10.41 5.71 11.16
C CYS A 59 -9.10 5.14 10.62
N GLN A 60 -9.08 3.85 10.27
CA GLN A 60 -7.92 3.17 9.71
C GLN A 60 -7.46 3.80 8.38
N ALA A 61 -8.40 4.21 7.52
CA ALA A 61 -8.10 4.91 6.28
C ALA A 61 -7.40 6.25 6.50
N LYS A 62 -7.76 6.97 7.58
CA LYS A 62 -7.12 8.22 7.95
C LYS A 62 -5.68 7.97 8.44
N GLU A 63 -5.52 7.06 9.39
CA GLU A 63 -4.20 6.72 9.93
C GLU A 63 -3.26 6.15 8.85
N LEU A 64 -3.79 5.32 7.94
CA LEU A 64 -3.04 4.79 6.81
C LEU A 64 -2.61 5.90 5.85
N LEU A 65 -3.49 6.87 5.56
CA LEU A 65 -3.15 8.03 4.73
C LEU A 65 -1.99 8.81 5.34
N ASP A 66 -2.11 9.24 6.60
CA ASP A 66 -1.09 10.02 7.31
C ASP A 66 0.25 9.25 7.36
N HIS A 67 0.20 7.94 7.62
CA HIS A 67 1.41 7.09 7.67
C HIS A 67 2.08 6.99 6.29
N LEU A 68 1.31 6.72 5.23
CA LEU A 68 1.84 6.64 3.87
C LEU A 68 2.40 7.99 3.39
N GLU A 69 1.72 9.11 3.67
CA GLU A 69 2.23 10.44 3.35
C GLU A 69 3.56 10.72 4.08
N SER A 70 3.71 10.26 5.32
CA SER A 70 4.96 10.41 6.07
C SER A 70 6.10 9.55 5.51
N VAL A 71 5.86 8.27 5.20
CA VAL A 71 6.94 7.37 4.73
C VAL A 71 7.31 7.61 3.27
N LEU A 72 6.37 8.11 2.46
CA LEU A 72 6.55 8.40 1.05
C LEU A 72 6.84 9.89 0.78
N ALA A 73 7.09 10.69 1.81
CA ALA A 73 7.33 12.14 1.68
C ALA A 73 8.51 12.49 0.76
N ASN A 74 9.46 11.56 0.56
CA ASN A 74 10.63 11.74 -0.31
C ASN A 74 10.46 11.09 -1.69
N GLU A 75 9.36 10.38 -1.93
CA GLU A 75 9.09 9.67 -3.17
C GLU A 75 8.22 10.50 -4.11
N PRO A 76 8.34 10.34 -5.44
CA PRO A 76 7.54 11.07 -6.44
C PRO A 76 6.13 10.49 -6.57
N VAL A 77 5.43 10.32 -5.44
CA VAL A 77 4.10 9.70 -5.36
C VAL A 77 3.10 10.60 -4.65
N MET A 78 1.83 10.24 -4.80
CA MET A 78 0.71 10.91 -4.19
C MET A 78 -0.20 9.88 -3.53
N VAL A 79 -0.51 10.13 -2.26
CA VAL A 79 -1.46 9.33 -1.49
C VAL A 79 -2.81 10.04 -1.51
N LYS A 80 -3.88 9.31 -1.80
CA LYS A 80 -5.24 9.84 -1.85
C LYS A 80 -6.21 8.92 -1.15
N ARG A 81 -7.04 9.51 -0.28
CA ARG A 81 -8.18 8.84 0.31
C ARG A 81 -9.44 9.08 -0.51
N GLY A 82 -10.12 8.00 -0.87
CA GLY A 82 -11.46 7.99 -1.45
C GLY A 82 -12.53 7.63 -0.40
N GLN A 83 -13.76 7.34 -0.86
CA GLN A 83 -14.89 7.07 0.03
C GLN A 83 -14.71 5.76 0.84
N PHE A 84 -14.16 4.72 0.21
CA PHE A 84 -13.90 3.41 0.85
C PHE A 84 -12.50 2.86 0.54
N ILE A 85 -11.59 3.74 0.12
CA ILE A 85 -10.27 3.35 -0.36
C ILE A 85 -9.19 4.34 0.06
N VAL A 86 -7.94 3.86 0.10
CA VAL A 86 -6.72 4.67 0.11
C VAL A 86 -5.84 4.22 -1.04
N GLU A 87 -5.50 5.12 -1.95
CA GLU A 87 -4.70 4.86 -3.15
C GLU A 87 -3.35 5.57 -3.05
N VAL A 88 -2.27 4.88 -3.43
CA VAL A 88 -0.95 5.45 -3.70
C VAL A 88 -0.64 5.25 -5.17
N LYS A 89 -0.20 6.31 -5.84
CA LYS A 89 0.22 6.29 -7.25
C LYS A 89 1.32 7.31 -7.49
N PRO A 90 2.15 7.16 -8.54
CA PRO A 90 3.09 8.20 -8.96
C PRO A 90 2.34 9.50 -9.28
N GLN A 91 3.01 10.63 -9.08
CA GLN A 91 2.48 11.97 -9.36
C GLN A 91 2.17 12.19 -10.84
#